data_AF-A0A166VFW1-F1
#
_entry.id   AF-A0A166VFW1-F1
#
_cell.length_a   1.000
_cell.length_b   1.000
_cell.length_c   1.000
_cell.angle_alpha   90.00
_cell.angle_beta   90.00
_cell.angle_gamma   90.00
#
_symmetry.space_group_name_H-M   'P 1'
#
loop_
_entity.id
_entity.type
_entity.pdbx_description
1 polymer ?
#
loop_
_entity_poly.entity_id
_entity_poly.type
_entity_poly.pdbx_seq_one_letter_code
_entity_poly.pdbx_strand_id
1 'polypeptide(L)' 'MKLLLARGMEVGSRGLVYAMQFGPQSHGKWVYDNTIHAPGKFVTTPEGQKVEKRLWNELVEALEKISPGVTQN' A
#
# COMPACT_ATOMS: atom_id res chain seq x y z
N MET A 1 -22.58 -18.89 7.19
CA MET A 1 -22.66 -17.43 7.45
C MET A 1 -21.66 -16.58 6.66
N LYS A 2 -20.36 -16.95 6.52
CA LYS A 2 -19.39 -16.16 5.73
C LYS A 2 -19.86 -15.81 4.31
N LEU A 3 -20.44 -16.77 3.58
CA LEU A 3 -20.95 -16.55 2.22
C LEU A 3 -22.12 -15.54 2.13
N LEU A 4 -22.87 -15.35 3.22
CA LEU A 4 -24.04 -14.45 3.28
C LEU A 4 -23.67 -13.04 3.77
N LEU A 5 -22.50 -12.87 4.39
CA LEU A 5 -22.08 -11.64 5.05
C LEU A 5 -20.86 -10.98 4.39
N ALA A 6 -20.04 -11.76 3.67
CA ALA A 6 -18.90 -11.22 2.95
C ALA A 6 -19.36 -10.39 1.75
N ARG A 7 -18.64 -9.30 1.47
CA ARG A 7 -18.80 -8.56 0.21
C ARG A 7 -18.32 -9.43 -0.95
N GLY A 8 -18.98 -9.30 -2.10
CA GLY A 8 -18.53 -9.93 -3.35
C GLY A 8 -17.13 -9.45 -3.75
N MET A 9 -16.42 -10.25 -4.54
CA MET A 9 -15.06 -9.93 -5.00
C MET A 9 -15.04 -8.62 -5.80
N GLU A 10 -16.09 -8.35 -6.55
CA GLU A 10 -16.30 -7.15 -7.36
C GLU A 10 -16.31 -5.88 -6.50
N VAL A 11 -16.86 -5.96 -5.29
CA VAL A 11 -16.90 -4.82 -4.36
C VAL A 11 -15.52 -4.54 -3.78
N GLY A 12 -14.73 -5.59 -3.52
CA GLY A 12 -13.35 -5.46 -3.05
C GLY A 12 -12.39 -4.96 -4.16
N SER A 13 -12.53 -5.48 -5.37
CA SER A 13 -11.67 -5.14 -6.51
C SER A 13 -11.88 -3.71 -7.01
N ARG A 14 -13.09 -3.15 -6.86
CA ARG A 14 -13.41 -1.77 -7.27
C ARG A 14 -12.44 -0.73 -6.70
N GLY A 15 -11.96 -0.91 -5.46
CA GLY A 15 -11.00 0.01 -4.85
C GLY A 15 -9.69 0.12 -5.64
N LEU A 16 -9.21 -1.00 -6.20
CA LEU A 16 -7.99 -1.02 -7.02
C LEU A 16 -8.19 -0.26 -8.34
N VAL A 17 -9.27 -0.57 -9.06
CA VAL A 17 -9.61 0.10 -10.32
C VAL A 17 -9.82 1.60 -10.11
N TYR A 18 -10.53 1.96 -9.04
CA TYR A 18 -10.80 3.36 -8.72
C TYR A 18 -9.54 4.11 -8.29
N ALA A 19 -8.60 3.46 -7.61
CA ALA A 19 -7.33 4.09 -7.25
C ALA A 19 -6.50 4.51 -8.47
N MET A 20 -6.56 3.73 -9.57
CA MET A 20 -5.82 4.00 -10.81
C MET A 20 -6.26 5.27 -11.53
N GLN A 21 -7.49 5.74 -11.30
CA GLN A 21 -8.01 6.94 -11.96
C GLN A 21 -7.47 8.24 -11.35
N PHE A 22 -6.88 8.18 -10.15
CA PHE A 22 -6.41 9.37 -9.45
C PHE A 22 -5.03 9.81 -9.96
N GLY A 23 -4.89 11.12 -10.12
CA GLY A 23 -3.62 11.75 -10.48
C GLY A 23 -2.73 12.06 -9.26
N PRO A 24 -1.74 12.96 -9.41
CA PRO A 24 -0.75 13.28 -8.38
C PRO A 24 -1.30 13.63 -6.99
N GLN A 25 -2.55 14.08 -6.89
CA GLN A 25 -3.23 14.38 -5.63
C GLN A 25 -3.36 13.17 -4.69
N SER A 26 -3.26 11.93 -5.20
CA SER A 26 -3.33 10.69 -4.41
C SER A 26 -1.95 10.19 -3.94
N HIS A 27 -0.86 10.75 -4.43
CA HIS A 27 0.49 10.28 -4.10
C HIS A 27 0.75 10.38 -2.59
N GLY A 28 1.27 9.31 -2.00
CA GLY A 28 1.53 9.21 -0.56
C GLY A 28 0.29 9.15 0.33
N LYS A 29 -0.91 8.97 -0.25
CA LYS A 29 -2.18 8.91 0.47
C LYS A 29 -2.81 7.53 0.39
N TRP A 30 -3.87 7.34 1.16
CA TRP A 30 -4.64 6.10 1.13
C TRP A 30 -5.88 6.26 0.26
N VAL A 31 -6.25 5.19 -0.43
CA VAL A 31 -7.49 5.11 -1.21
C VAL A 31 -8.32 3.97 -0.67
N TYR A 32 -9.49 4.29 -0.14
CA TYR A 32 -10.52 3.34 0.27
C TYR A 32 -11.89 3.99 0.09
N ASP A 33 -12.94 3.17 -0.01
CA ASP A 33 -14.31 3.62 -0.28
C ASP A 33 -14.43 4.59 -1.48
N ASN A 34 -13.57 4.42 -2.48
CA ASN A 34 -13.51 5.26 -3.67
C ASN A 34 -13.21 6.75 -3.37
N THR A 35 -12.46 7.03 -2.30
CA THR A 35 -12.06 8.39 -1.92
C THR A 35 -10.60 8.44 -1.48
N ILE A 36 -9.99 9.62 -1.57
CA ILE A 36 -8.62 9.87 -1.10
C ILE A 36 -8.68 10.24 0.37
N HIS A 37 -7.83 9.61 1.18
CA HIS A 37 -7.72 9.86 2.61
C HIS A 37 -6.30 10.20 3.02
N ALA A 38 -6.16 10.97 4.09
CA ALA A 38 -4.86 11.13 4.73
C ALA A 38 -4.34 9.74 5.16
N PRO A 39 -3.02 9.52 5.05
CA PRO A 39 -2.42 8.29 5.54
C PRO A 39 -2.55 8.21 7.07
N GLY A 40 -2.30 7.02 7.62
CA GLY A 40 -2.32 6.80 9.05
C GLY A 40 -1.37 7.73 9.81
N LYS A 41 -1.78 8.20 10.98
CA LYS A 41 -1.03 9.20 11.76
C LYS A 41 0.42 8.77 12.04
N PHE A 42 0.65 7.48 12.29
CA PHE A 42 1.98 6.96 12.61
C PHE A 42 2.96 7.13 11.46
N VAL A 43 2.55 6.81 10.22
CA VAL A 43 3.46 6.85 9.06
C VAL A 43 3.91 8.27 8.71
N THR A 44 3.18 9.28 9.18
CA THR A 44 3.58 10.70 9.04
C THR A 44 4.49 11.22 10.16
N THR A 45 4.75 10.42 11.19
CA THR A 45 5.65 10.83 12.29
C THR A 45 7.12 10.62 11.91
N PRO A 46 8.05 11.35 12.54
CA PRO A 46 9.49 11.09 12.39
C PRO A 46 9.89 9.65 12.75
N GLU A 47 9.19 9.03 13.71
CA GLU A 47 9.41 7.64 14.08
C GLU A 47 8.93 6.67 13.00
N GLY A 48 7.73 6.90 12.46
CA GLY A 48 7.18 6.11 11.35
C GLY A 48 8.10 6.11 10.14
N GLN A 49 8.69 7.26 9.80
CA GLN A 49 9.67 7.37 8.71
C GLN A 49 10.97 6.61 8.98
N LYS A 50 11.41 6.51 10.25
CA LYS A 50 12.55 5.65 10.62
C LYS A 50 12.22 4.17 10.42
N VAL A 51 11.01 3.76 10.82
CA VAL A 51 10.51 2.40 10.65
C VAL A 51 10.37 2.04 9.17
N GLU A 52 9.82 2.95 8.35
CA GLU A 52 9.68 2.78 6.90
C GLU A 52 11.04 2.48 6.24
N LYS A 53 12.05 3.31 6.49
CA LYS A 53 13.40 3.13 5.92
C LYS A 53 14.03 1.82 6.36
N ARG A 54 13.88 1.47 7.63
CA ARG A 54 14.39 0.21 8.17
C ARG A 54 13.74 -0.98 7.48
N LEU A 55 12.41 -0.99 7.40
CA LEU A 55 11.64 -2.06 6.74
C LEU A 55 12.02 -2.20 5.27
N TRP A 56 12.15 -1.08 4.55
CA TRP A 56 12.57 -1.08 3.16
C TRP A 56 13.94 -1.74 2.97
N ASN A 57 14.93 -1.35 3.77
CA ASN A 57 16.28 -1.91 3.69
C ASN A 57 16.30 -3.42 4.00
N GLU A 58 15.61 -3.85 5.06
CA GLU A 58 15.51 -5.26 5.44
C GLU A 58 14.83 -6.09 4.33
N LEU A 59 13.78 -5.55 3.71
CA LEU A 59 13.06 -6.20 2.61
C LEU A 59 13.94 -6.34 1.37
N VAL A 60 14.58 -5.26 0.94
CA VAL A 60 15.48 -5.26 -0.23
C VAL A 60 16.61 -6.25 -0.03
N GLU A 61 17.24 -6.28 1.15
CA GLU A 61 18.30 -7.24 1.46
C GLU A 61 17.80 -8.70 1.36
N ALA A 62 16.59 -8.98 1.86
CA ALA A 62 15.99 -10.31 1.75
C ALA A 62 15.67 -10.69 0.31
N LEU A 63 15.12 -9.77 -0.48
CA LEU A 63 14.76 -10.00 -1.88
C LEU A 63 16.00 -10.25 -2.75
N GLU A 64 17.07 -9.48 -2.54
CA GLU A 64 18.35 -9.66 -3.26
C GLU A 64 19.02 -11.00 -2.95
N LYS A 65 18.86 -11.53 -1.72
CA LYS A 65 19.32 -12.89 -1.38
C LYS A 65 18.55 -13.98 -2.12
N ILE A 66 17.27 -13.76 -2.42
CA ILE A 66 16.40 -14.73 -3.12
C ILE A 66 16.61 -14.64 -4.63
N SER A 67 16.64 -13.43 -5.17
CA SER A 67 16.76 -13.16 -6.59
C SER A 67 17.68 -11.95 -6.80
N PRO A 68 18.99 -12.20 -7.03
CA PRO A 68 19.95 -11.11 -7.26
C PRO A 68 19.54 -10.23 -8.43
N GLY A 69 19.58 -8.91 -8.23
CA GLY A 69 19.26 -7.88 -9.23
C GLY A 69 17.80 -7.43 -9.26
N VAL A 70 16.91 -8.01 -8.44
CA VAL A 70 15.46 -7.71 -8.47
C VAL A 70 15.14 -6.25 -8.07
N THR A 71 16.06 -5.57 -7.38
CA THR A 71 15.88 -4.17 -6.97
C THR A 71 16.63 -3.17 -7.84
N GLN A 72 17.32 -3.63 -8.89
CA GLN A 72 17.99 -2.76 -9.86
C GLN A 72 16.97 -2.34 -10.94
N ASN A 73 16.49 -1.09 -10.86
CA ASN A 73 15.63 -0.45 -11.85
C ASN A 73 16.40 0.59 -12.67
#